data_AF-A0A7Y6IG48-F1
#
_entry.id   AF-A0A7Y6IG48-F1
#
_cell.length_a   1.000
_cell.length_b   1.000
_cell.length_c   1.000
_cell.angle_alpha   90.00
_cell.angle_beta   90.00
_cell.angle_gamma   90.00
#
_symmetry.space_group_name_H-M   'P 1'
#
loop_
_entity.id
_entity.type
_entity.pdbx_description
1 polymer ?
#
loop_
_entity_poly.entity_id
_entity_poly.type
_entity_poly.pdbx_seq_one_letter_code
_entity_poly.pdbx_strand_id
1 'polypeptide(L)'
;MAGFRGTSPTLHCKILVLGVLVEDYEECTGEEFQPRSVWLGSANWTEASARGHLEFGLVSKDRQLVRSAYEFVTRVIAISEPLTSTSVRPNPELAPVEYEDEELADIMRRLRAYEEKEDRSNGRQI
;
A
#
# COMPACT_ATOMS: atom_id res chain seq x y z
N MET A 1 -32.28 1.38 -12.03
CA MET A 1 -30.98 1.29 -11.33
C MET A 1 -30.67 -0.18 -11.10
N ALA A 2 -29.75 -0.75 -11.88
CA ALA A 2 -29.42 -2.17 -11.80
C ALA A 2 -28.32 -2.38 -10.75
N GLY A 3 -28.67 -3.04 -9.65
CA GLY A 3 -27.72 -3.46 -8.63
C GLY A 3 -26.91 -4.66 -9.11
N PHE A 4 -25.60 -4.62 -8.88
CA PHE A 4 -24.69 -5.70 -9.17
C PHE A 4 -24.99 -6.90 -8.25
N ARG A 5 -25.59 -7.97 -8.77
CA ARG A 5 -25.61 -9.29 -8.10
C ARG A 5 -24.44 -10.13 -8.63
N GLY A 6 -23.22 -9.78 -8.22
CA GLY A 6 -22.03 -10.56 -8.52
C GLY A 6 -21.87 -11.75 -7.54
N THR A 7 -21.33 -12.87 -8.02
CA THR A 7 -20.92 -14.04 -7.23
C THR A 7 -19.62 -13.83 -6.46
N SER A 8 -19.11 -12.60 -6.41
CA SER A 8 -17.86 -12.27 -5.74
C SER A 8 -18.06 -12.26 -4.23
N PRO A 9 -17.16 -12.89 -3.45
CA PRO A 9 -17.25 -12.88 -2.00
C PRO A 9 -17.18 -11.45 -1.46
N THR A 10 -17.99 -11.15 -0.44
CA THR A 10 -18.01 -9.83 0.20
C THR A 10 -16.89 -9.71 1.23
N LEU A 11 -16.15 -8.59 1.18
CA LEU A 11 -15.17 -8.25 2.22
C LEU A 11 -15.92 -7.75 3.46
N HIS A 12 -16.15 -8.65 4.42
CA HIS A 12 -16.94 -8.33 5.63
C HIS A 12 -16.09 -8.07 6.88
N CYS A 13 -14.78 -8.24 6.82
CA CYS A 13 -13.87 -7.96 7.95
C CYS A 13 -13.65 -6.45 8.14
N LYS A 14 -13.54 -6.00 9.40
CA LYS A 14 -13.15 -4.63 9.75
C LYS A 14 -11.80 -4.71 10.45
N ILE A 15 -10.80 -4.13 9.80
CA ILE A 15 -9.40 -4.23 10.20
C ILE A 15 -8.79 -2.84 10.08
N LEU A 16 -8.02 -2.45 11.08
CA LEU A 16 -7.20 -1.24 11.07
C LEU A 16 -5.77 -1.60 11.43
N VAL A 17 -4.82 -1.27 10.56
CA VAL A 17 -3.39 -1.39 10.87
C VAL A 17 -2.86 0.00 11.18
N LEU A 18 -2.33 0.17 12.38
CA LEU A 18 -1.70 1.41 12.85
C LEU A 18 -0.19 1.24 12.79
N GLY A 19 0.50 2.27 12.31
CA GLY A 19 1.94 2.26 12.12
C GLY A 19 2.50 3.67 12.07
N VAL A 20 3.77 3.76 11.73
CA VAL A 20 4.48 5.02 11.51
C VAL A 20 5.02 5.04 10.09
N LEU A 21 5.02 6.21 9.46
CA LEU A 21 5.78 6.43 8.24
C LEU A 21 7.21 6.81 8.64
N VAL A 22 8.18 6.14 8.04
CA VAL A 22 9.60 6.40 8.22
C VAL A 22 10.17 6.75 6.86
N GLU A 23 10.90 7.86 6.78
CA GLU A 23 11.63 8.23 5.57
C GLU A 23 13.06 7.72 5.69
N ASP A 24 13.50 6.91 4.74
CA ASP A 24 14.91 6.56 4.61
C ASP A 24 15.55 7.41 3.50
N TYR A 25 16.30 8.43 3.94
CA TYR A 25 17.06 9.32 3.08
C TYR A 25 18.41 8.74 2.66
N GLU A 26 18.93 7.74 3.38
CA GLU A 26 20.24 7.14 3.10
C GLU A 26 20.13 6.12 1.95
N GLU A 27 19.07 5.31 1.96
CA GLU A 27 18.83 4.31 0.90
C GLU A 27 17.96 4.83 -0.25
N CYS A 28 17.43 6.06 -0.16
CA CYS A 28 16.54 6.67 -1.16
C CYS A 28 15.32 5.80 -1.51
N THR A 29 14.84 4.99 -0.55
CA THR A 29 13.70 4.07 -0.73
C THR A 29 12.35 4.78 -0.61
N GLY A 30 12.35 6.05 -0.19
CA GLY A 30 11.14 6.85 0.04
C GLY A 30 10.50 6.63 1.41
N GLU A 31 9.23 6.96 1.53
CA GLU A 31 8.44 6.76 2.75
C GLU A 31 8.04 5.27 2.91
N GLU A 32 8.46 4.63 3.99
CA GLU A 32 8.08 3.27 4.36
C GLU A 32 7.09 3.28 5.53
N PHE A 33 5.96 2.55 5.38
CA PHE A 33 5.02 2.34 6.48
C PHE A 33 5.41 1.14 7.34
N GLN A 34 5.73 1.38 8.61
CA GLN A 34 6.06 0.36 9.59
C GLN A 34 4.86 0.04 10.50
N PRO A 35 4.21 -1.13 10.37
CA PRO A 35 3.05 -1.50 11.17
C PRO A 35 3.43 -1.80 12.63
N ARG A 36 2.66 -1.28 13.59
CA ARG A 36 2.94 -1.36 15.04
C ARG A 36 1.84 -2.03 15.85
N SER A 37 0.59 -1.84 15.47
CA SER A 37 -0.55 -2.49 16.11
C SER A 37 -1.69 -2.70 15.12
N VAL A 38 -2.59 -3.62 15.45
CA VAL A 38 -3.78 -3.89 14.67
C VAL A 38 -5.01 -3.83 15.55
N TRP A 39 -6.08 -3.25 15.02
CA TRP A 39 -7.43 -3.41 15.55
C TRP A 39 -8.26 -4.28 14.62
N LEU A 40 -9.04 -5.19 15.21
CA LEU A 40 -10.01 -6.06 14.56
C LEU A 40 -11.33 -5.93 15.31
N GLY A 41 -12.46 -5.87 14.62
CA GLY A 41 -13.74 -5.80 15.32
C GLY A 41 -14.97 -5.94 14.46
N SER A 42 -16.13 -5.87 15.11
CA SER A 42 -17.45 -5.91 14.46
C SER A 42 -17.94 -4.54 14.00
N ALA A 43 -17.49 -3.46 14.66
CA ALA A 43 -17.96 -2.11 14.41
C ALA A 43 -17.59 -1.59 13.01
N ASN A 44 -18.57 -1.01 12.31
CA ASN A 44 -18.40 -0.39 10.98
C ASN A 44 -18.00 1.10 11.03
N TRP A 45 -17.61 1.63 12.20
CA TRP A 45 -17.33 3.06 12.44
C TRP A 45 -18.41 4.01 11.91
N THR A 46 -19.68 3.62 12.02
CA THR A 46 -20.83 4.46 11.69
C THR A 46 -21.46 5.02 12.96
N GLU A 47 -22.21 6.12 12.84
CA GLU A 47 -22.96 6.71 13.94
C GLU A 47 -23.92 5.70 14.60
N ALA A 48 -24.56 4.87 13.78
CA ALA A 48 -25.42 3.79 14.25
C ALA A 48 -24.64 2.74 15.05
N SER A 49 -23.45 2.32 14.58
CA SER A 49 -22.60 1.37 15.31
C SER A 49 -22.11 1.95 16.64
N ALA A 50 -21.82 3.26 16.68
CA ALA A 50 -21.29 3.93 17.87
C ALA A 50 -22.32 4.09 18.99
N ARG A 51 -23.61 4.23 18.64
CA ARG A 51 -24.67 4.56 19.62
C ARG A 51 -25.70 3.47 19.84
N GLY A 52 -25.91 2.59 18.86
CA GLY A 52 -27.08 1.70 18.82
C GLY A 52 -26.74 0.22 18.93
N HIS A 53 -25.47 -0.16 18.78
CA HIS A 53 -25.08 -1.57 18.72
C HIS A 53 -24.12 -1.93 19.86
N LEU A 54 -24.25 -3.17 20.33
CA LEU A 54 -23.22 -3.78 21.16
C LEU A 54 -22.18 -4.39 20.22
N GLU A 55 -20.98 -3.81 20.22
CA GLU A 55 -19.89 -4.19 19.33
C GLU A 55 -18.70 -4.74 20.13
N PHE A 56 -17.85 -5.53 19.50
CA PHE A 56 -16.59 -5.97 20.08
C PHE A 56 -15.40 -5.55 19.22
N GLY A 57 -14.24 -5.47 19.86
CA GLY A 57 -12.98 -5.23 19.18
C GLY A 57 -11.79 -5.75 19.98
N LEU A 58 -10.70 -6.02 19.27
CA LEU A 58 -9.41 -6.42 19.80
C LEU A 58 -8.35 -5.48 19.24
N VAL A 59 -7.58 -4.85 20.13
CA VAL A 59 -6.31 -4.21 19.77
C VAL A 59 -5.18 -5.14 20.16
N SER A 60 -4.25 -5.39 19.25
CA SER A 60 -3.08 -6.23 19.51
C SER A 60 -1.79 -5.60 18.98
N LYS A 61 -0.70 -5.87 19.71
CA LYS A 61 0.69 -5.60 19.30
C LYS A 61 1.46 -6.90 19.02
N ASP A 62 0.76 -8.03 18.98
CA ASP A 62 1.37 -9.30 18.62
C ASP A 62 1.99 -9.20 17.22
N ARG A 63 3.28 -9.50 17.12
CA ARG A 63 4.06 -9.25 15.89
C ARG A 63 3.54 -10.04 14.70
N GLN A 64 3.11 -11.27 14.94
CA GLN A 64 2.62 -12.14 13.87
C GLN A 64 1.26 -11.66 13.37
N LEU A 65 0.34 -11.33 14.29
CA LEU A 65 -0.97 -10.81 13.93
C LEU A 65 -0.89 -9.45 13.20
N VAL A 66 -0.03 -8.55 13.66
CA VAL A 66 0.21 -7.25 13.01
C VAL A 66 0.74 -7.45 11.59
N ARG A 67 1.74 -8.31 11.41
CA ARG A 67 2.30 -8.63 10.09
C ARG A 67 1.25 -9.24 9.16
N SER A 68 0.52 -10.25 9.62
CA SER A 68 -0.50 -10.92 8.79
C SER A 68 -1.65 -9.99 8.42
N ALA A 69 -2.07 -9.11 9.33
CA ALA A 69 -3.10 -8.11 9.04
C ALA A 69 -2.61 -7.06 8.03
N TYR A 70 -1.36 -6.61 8.16
CA TYR A 70 -0.75 -5.70 7.20
C TYR A 70 -0.67 -6.33 5.80
N GLU A 71 -0.13 -7.54 5.68
CA GLU A 71 -0.05 -8.27 4.40
C GLU A 71 -1.44 -8.53 3.79
N PHE A 72 -2.46 -8.80 4.62
CA PHE A 72 -3.82 -8.96 4.13
C PHE A 72 -4.38 -7.65 3.57
N VAL A 73 -4.28 -6.54 4.30
CA VAL A 73 -4.79 -5.24 3.89
C VAL A 73 -4.09 -4.75 2.63
N THR A 74 -2.76 -4.88 2.54
CA THR A 74 -2.01 -4.46 1.34
C THR A 74 -2.38 -5.30 0.13
N ARG A 75 -2.60 -6.62 0.28
CA ARG A 75 -3.10 -7.46 -0.83
C ARG A 75 -4.51 -7.07 -1.28
N VAL A 76 -5.39 -6.71 -0.35
CA VAL A 76 -6.73 -6.21 -0.69
C VAL A 76 -6.63 -4.89 -1.46
N ILE A 77 -5.80 -3.95 -1.01
CA ILE A 77 -5.56 -2.68 -1.70
C ILE A 77 -4.98 -2.92 -3.09
N ALA A 78 -4.01 -3.83 -3.21
CA ALA A 78 -3.37 -4.19 -4.48
C ALA A 78 -4.34 -4.72 -5.53
N ILE A 79 -5.49 -5.26 -5.12
CA ILE A 79 -6.56 -5.72 -6.05
C ILE A 79 -7.79 -4.81 -6.05
N SER A 80 -7.77 -3.69 -5.33
CA SER A 80 -8.88 -2.75 -5.27
C SER A 80 -8.82 -1.73 -6.40
N GLU A 81 -9.97 -1.19 -6.77
CA GLU A 81 -10.07 -0.10 -7.75
C GLU A 81 -10.23 1.26 -7.06
N PRO A 82 -9.86 2.36 -7.75
CA PRO A 82 -10.25 3.70 -7.33
C PRO A 82 -11.76 3.79 -7.12
N LEU A 83 -12.19 4.56 -6.12
CA LEU A 83 -13.61 4.74 -5.78
C LEU A 83 -14.45 5.30 -6.95
N THR A 84 -13.82 6.03 -7.86
CA THR A 84 -14.43 6.61 -9.06
C THR A 84 -14.47 5.65 -10.26
N SER A 85 -13.89 4.45 -10.12
CA SER A 85 -13.91 3.43 -11.16
C SER A 85 -15.36 3.03 -11.49
N THR A 86 -15.63 2.89 -12.79
CA THR A 86 -16.88 2.34 -13.32
C THR A 86 -16.68 0.92 -13.84
N SER A 87 -15.50 0.33 -13.60
CA SER A 87 -15.17 -1.01 -14.05
C SER A 87 -16.01 -2.06 -13.32
N VAL A 88 -16.41 -3.07 -14.09
CA VAL A 88 -17.32 -4.14 -13.69
C VAL A 88 -16.60 -5.25 -12.90
N ARG A 89 -15.27 -5.27 -12.95
CA ARG A 89 -14.40 -6.26 -12.28
C ARG A 89 -13.14 -5.55 -11.80
N PRO A 90 -12.57 -5.91 -10.64
CA PRO A 90 -11.36 -5.27 -10.16
C PRO A 90 -10.24 -5.37 -11.21
N ASN A 91 -9.92 -4.24 -11.82
CA ASN A 91 -8.77 -4.00 -12.68
C ASN A 91 -7.85 -3.02 -11.94
N PRO A 92 -7.14 -3.49 -10.91
CA PRO A 92 -6.37 -2.63 -10.01
C PRO A 92 -5.24 -1.89 -10.74
N GLU A 93 -5.07 -0.61 -10.43
CA GLU A 93 -3.95 0.20 -10.95
C GLU A 93 -2.60 -0.19 -10.31
N LEU A 94 -2.61 -0.98 -9.24
CA LEU A 94 -1.42 -1.60 -8.65
C LEU A 94 -1.02 -2.90 -9.38
N ALA A 95 -1.31 -2.97 -10.68
CA ALA A 95 -0.56 -3.85 -11.56
C ALA A 95 0.94 -3.54 -11.39
N PRO A 96 1.85 -4.53 -11.53
CA PRO A 96 3.27 -4.24 -11.59
C PRO A 96 3.47 -3.08 -12.56
N VAL A 97 4.23 -2.07 -12.16
CA VAL A 97 4.60 -0.95 -13.03
C VAL A 97 5.27 -1.57 -14.25
N GLU A 98 4.56 -1.66 -15.36
CA GLU A 98 5.15 -1.96 -16.65
C GLU A 98 5.96 -0.72 -17.00
N TYR A 99 7.25 -0.73 -16.68
CA TYR A 99 8.16 0.30 -17.17
C TYR A 99 8.10 0.25 -18.70
N GLU A 100 7.53 1.26 -19.32
CA GLU A 100 7.64 1.42 -20.76
C GLU A 100 9.13 1.54 -21.11
N ASP A 101 9.57 0.91 -22.20
CA ASP A 101 10.99 0.83 -22.59
C ASP A 101 11.68 2.21 -22.64
N GLU A 102 10.91 3.28 -22.87
CA GLU A 102 11.38 4.66 -22.87
C GLU A 102 11.71 5.20 -21.47
N GLU A 103 10.93 4.86 -20.42
CA GLU A 103 11.22 5.26 -19.04
C GLU A 103 12.44 4.52 -18.48
N LEU A 104 12.56 3.23 -18.77
CA LEU A 104 13.75 2.44 -18.40
C LEU A 104 15.01 2.98 -19.10
N ALA A 105 14.87 3.39 -20.36
CA ALA A 105 15.95 4.03 -21.11
C ALA A 105 16.37 5.39 -20.52
N ASP A 106 15.43 6.19 -20.00
CA ASP A 106 15.75 7.46 -19.34
C ASP A 106 16.45 7.25 -17.99
N ILE A 107 15.99 6.28 -17.20
CA ILE A 107 16.63 5.88 -15.93
C ILE A 107 18.07 5.42 -16.17
N MET A 108 18.30 4.53 -17.15
CA MET A 108 19.63 4.05 -17.51
C MET A 108 20.55 5.16 -18.02
N ARG A 109 20.00 6.14 -18.74
CA ARG A 109 20.75 7.31 -19.23
C ARG A 109 21.18 8.21 -18.07
N ARG A 110 20.29 8.43 -17.09
CA ARG A 110 20.61 9.18 -15.87
C ARG A 110 21.68 8.48 -15.05
N LEU A 111 21.57 7.16 -14.82
CA LEU A 111 22.56 6.37 -14.09
C LEU A 111 23.96 6.46 -14.73
N ARG A 112 24.08 6.25 -16.04
CA ARG A 112 25.37 6.42 -16.74
C ARG A 112 25.94 7.83 -16.61
N ALA A 113 25.10 8.86 -16.66
CA ALA A 113 25.55 10.24 -16.49
C ALA A 113 26.01 10.55 -15.06
N TYR A 114 25.52 9.83 -14.04
CA TYR A 114 26.01 9.90 -12.67
C TYR A 114 27.35 9.17 -12.51
N GLU A 115 27.49 7.96 -13.06
CA GLU A 115 28.76 7.20 -13.07
C GLU A 115 29.89 8.00 -13.77
N GLU A 116 29.61 8.58 -14.93
CA GLU A 116 30.57 9.43 -15.66
C GLU A 116 30.92 10.74 -14.92
N LYS A 117 30.06 11.21 -14.01
CA LYS A 117 30.36 12.37 -13.14
C LYS A 117 31.21 11.96 -11.94
N GLU A 118 30.95 10.80 -11.34
CA GLU A 118 31.79 10.26 -10.27
C GLU A 118 33.22 10.00 -10.77
N ASP A 119 33.38 9.34 -11.93
CA ASP A 119 34.70 9.05 -12.50
C ASP A 119 35.52 10.31 -12.81
N ARG A 120 34.86 11.36 -13.31
CA ARG A 120 35.51 12.67 -13.55
C ARG A 120 35.83 13.44 -12.28
N SER A 121 35.10 13.20 -11.20
CA SER A 121 35.36 13.81 -9.89
C SER A 121 36.50 13.12 -9.16
N ASN A 122 36.62 11.80 -9.27
CA ASN A 122 37.73 11.01 -8.73
C ASN A 122 39.04 11.13 -9.54
N GLY A 123 38.97 11.45 -10.84
CA GLY A 123 40.14 11.64 -11.70
C GLY A 123 40.89 12.98 -11.55
N ARG A 124 40.50 13.84 -10.61
CA ARG A 124 41.06 15.21 -10.46
C ARG A 124 41.98 15.41 -9.24
N GLN A 125 42.39 14.33 -8.57
CA GLN A 125 43.45 14.33 -7.56
C GLN A 125 44.76 13.72 -8.12
N ILE A 126 45.47 14.48 -8.96
CA ILE A 126 46.93 14.41 -9.08
C ILE A 126 47.47 15.76 -9.56
#